data_AF-U4T633-F1
#
_entry.id   AF-U4T633-F1
#
_cell.length_a   1.000
_cell.length_b   1.000
_cell.length_c   1.000
_cell.angle_alpha   90.00
_cell.angle_beta   90.00
_cell.angle_gamma   90.00
#
_symmetry.space_group_name_H-M   'P 1'
#
loop_
_entity.id
_entity.type
_entity.pdbx_description
1 polymer ?
#
loop_
_entity_poly.entity_id
_entity_poly.type
_entity_poly.pdbx_seq_one_letter_code
_entity_poly.pdbx_strand_id
1 'polypeptide(L)'
;MVQPGATLAACVANPVLNPQLRVEGQVIVAVNDEHATDFMEMTKYAVSNKRTQAINIPTDTGTPVEYVGSTTGPSYNEQGSPYKVTWSVRPEMKKVNIKSLGKWCERNVLDEDHAHGVRNLITNPNLLSPIQ
;
A
#
# COMPACT_ATOMS: atom_id res chain seq x y z
N MET A 1 -10.54 -5.75 18.33
CA MET A 1 -10.47 -5.71 16.84
C MET A 1 -9.37 -4.73 16.48
N VAL A 2 -8.44 -5.09 15.61
CA VAL A 2 -7.36 -4.19 15.17
C VAL A 2 -7.99 -2.99 14.46
N GLN A 3 -7.69 -1.78 14.91
CA GLN A 3 -8.12 -0.56 14.25
C GLN A 3 -7.00 -0.06 13.32
N PRO A 4 -7.33 0.59 12.20
CA PRO A 4 -6.35 1.30 11.41
C PRO A 4 -5.60 2.29 12.30
N GLY A 5 -4.30 2.42 12.07
CA GLY A 5 -3.43 3.28 12.86
C GLY A 5 -2.06 3.37 12.23
N ALA A 6 -1.27 4.32 12.73
CA ALA A 6 0.07 4.55 12.24
C ALA A 6 0.96 3.30 12.42
N THR A 7 1.72 3.00 11.36
CA THR A 7 2.70 1.91 11.30
C THR A 7 2.12 0.50 11.55
N LEU A 8 2.97 -0.52 11.41
CA LEU A 8 2.59 -1.90 11.74
C LEU A 8 2.35 -2.12 13.26
N ALA A 9 2.77 -1.20 14.13
CA ALA A 9 2.53 -1.29 15.56
C ALA A 9 1.02 -1.32 15.89
N ALA A 10 0.18 -0.66 15.07
CA ALA A 10 -1.28 -0.73 15.23
C ALA A 10 -1.83 -2.16 15.04
N CYS A 11 -1.15 -2.99 14.24
CA CYS A 11 -1.56 -4.35 13.90
C CYS A 11 -0.97 -5.44 14.81
N VAL A 12 0.08 -5.13 15.57
CA VAL A 12 0.90 -6.12 16.28
C VAL A 12 0.97 -5.78 17.77
N ALA A 13 0.03 -6.34 18.56
CA ALA A 13 -0.07 -6.10 20.01
C ALA A 13 1.04 -6.77 20.86
N ASN A 14 1.72 -7.76 20.29
CA ASN A 14 2.93 -8.41 20.81
C ASN A 14 3.74 -8.84 19.58
N PRO A 15 5.07 -8.79 19.58
CA PRO A 15 5.92 -9.33 18.51
C PRO A 15 5.84 -10.86 18.51
N VAL A 16 4.64 -11.41 18.27
CA VAL A 16 4.47 -12.78 17.83
C VAL A 16 5.37 -12.92 16.61
N LEU A 17 6.28 -13.90 16.65
CA LEU A 17 7.41 -14.00 15.74
C LEU A 17 7.05 -14.09 14.23
N ASN A 18 5.77 -14.14 13.84
CA ASN A 18 5.30 -14.14 12.43
C ASN A 18 3.80 -13.78 12.31
N PRO A 19 3.38 -12.50 12.44
CA PRO A 19 2.02 -12.13 12.02
C PRO A 19 1.82 -12.44 10.54
N GLN A 20 0.67 -13.05 10.20
CA GLN A 20 0.29 -13.30 8.81
C GLN A 20 -0.24 -11.99 8.22
N LEU A 21 0.62 -11.25 7.52
CA LEU A 21 0.27 -10.01 6.86
C LEU A 21 0.15 -10.23 5.35
N ARG A 22 -0.93 -9.71 4.78
CA ARG A 22 -1.11 -9.56 3.33
C ARG A 22 -1.01 -8.07 3.01
N VAL A 23 -0.20 -7.73 2.02
CA VAL A 23 -0.01 -6.35 1.56
C VAL A 23 -0.60 -6.22 0.16
N GLU A 24 -1.53 -5.29 0.00
CA GLU A 24 -2.08 -4.91 -1.31
C GLU A 24 -1.28 -3.74 -1.89
N GLY A 25 -0.71 -3.93 -3.08
CA GLY A 25 -0.05 -2.88 -3.84
C GLY A 25 -0.89 -2.42 -5.04
N GLN A 26 -0.95 -1.11 -5.26
CA GLN A 26 -1.64 -0.49 -6.39
C GLN A 26 -0.71 0.49 -7.11
N VAL A 27 -0.72 0.46 -8.44
CA VAL A 27 -0.05 1.47 -9.26
C VAL A 27 -1.04 2.61 -9.54
N ILE A 28 -0.69 3.82 -9.13
CA ILE A 28 -1.57 4.98 -9.25
C ILE A 28 -0.82 6.11 -9.97
N VAL A 29 -1.52 6.76 -10.91
CA VAL A 29 -1.06 8.00 -11.53
C VAL A 29 -1.88 9.15 -10.94
N ALA A 30 -1.22 10.07 -10.25
CA ALA A 30 -1.84 11.31 -9.80
C ALA A 30 -2.04 12.25 -11.00
N VAL A 31 -3.28 12.67 -11.22
CA VAL A 31 -3.67 13.55 -12.33
C VAL A 31 -4.44 14.76 -11.82
N ASN A 32 -4.31 15.89 -12.51
CA ASN A 32 -5.13 17.08 -12.25
C ASN A 32 -6.43 17.02 -13.07
N ASP A 33 -7.29 16.06 -12.74
CA ASP A 33 -8.58 15.81 -13.40
C ASP A 33 -9.65 15.56 -12.32
N GLU A 34 -10.71 16.35 -12.33
CA GLU A 34 -11.79 16.26 -11.34
C GLU A 34 -12.69 15.04 -11.56
N HIS A 35 -12.63 14.41 -12.73
CA HIS A 35 -13.32 13.17 -13.04
C HIS A 35 -12.49 11.91 -12.71
N ALA A 36 -11.22 12.07 -12.31
CA ALA A 36 -10.40 10.96 -11.86
C ALA A 36 -10.86 10.44 -10.48
N THR A 37 -10.41 9.23 -10.11
CA THR A 37 -10.82 8.59 -8.85
C THR A 37 -10.50 9.46 -7.63
N ASP A 38 -11.46 9.60 -6.73
CA ASP A 38 -11.26 10.25 -5.43
C ASP A 38 -10.49 9.31 -4.49
N PHE A 39 -9.31 9.76 -4.04
CA PHE A 39 -8.44 8.98 -3.16
C PHE A 39 -9.04 8.75 -1.77
N MET A 40 -9.83 9.69 -1.24
CA MET A 40 -10.50 9.54 0.05
C MET A 40 -11.54 8.43 0.00
N GLU A 41 -12.32 8.37 -1.08
CA GLU A 41 -13.28 7.28 -1.28
C GLU A 41 -12.57 5.96 -1.57
N MET A 42 -11.50 5.96 -2.35
CA MET A 42 -10.70 4.75 -2.63
C MET A 42 -10.09 4.14 -1.36
N THR A 43 -9.64 4.97 -0.43
CA THR A 43 -8.99 4.54 0.83
C THR A 43 -9.96 4.38 2.00
N LYS A 44 -11.27 4.53 1.76
CA LYS A 44 -12.30 4.41 2.79
C LYS A 44 -12.27 3.05 3.49
N TYR A 45 -12.22 3.09 4.81
CA TYR A 45 -12.25 1.90 5.65
C TYR A 45 -13.68 1.52 6.01
N ALA A 46 -13.95 0.22 6.01
CA ALA A 46 -15.13 -0.34 6.66
C ALA A 46 -14.81 -1.73 7.22
N VAL A 47 -15.71 -2.22 8.06
CA VAL A 47 -15.64 -3.61 8.52
C VAL A 47 -16.21 -4.52 7.43
N SER A 48 -15.39 -5.46 6.97
CA SER A 48 -15.80 -6.53 6.07
C SER A 48 -15.22 -7.84 6.59
N ASN A 49 -16.02 -8.92 6.60
CA ASN A 49 -15.61 -10.22 7.13
C ASN A 49 -14.98 -10.15 8.53
N LYS A 50 -15.52 -9.30 9.41
CA LYS A 50 -15.03 -9.04 10.80
C LYS A 50 -13.64 -8.42 10.89
N ARG A 51 -13.11 -7.84 9.80
CA ARG A 51 -11.82 -7.14 9.74
C ARG A 51 -12.01 -5.73 9.20
N THR A 52 -11.28 -4.75 9.73
CA THR A 52 -11.24 -3.41 9.14
C THR A 52 -10.32 -3.44 7.93
N GLN A 53 -10.80 -2.99 6.79
CA GLN A 53 -10.01 -2.92 5.55
C GLN A 53 -10.48 -1.76 4.68
N ALA A 54 -9.61 -1.29 3.79
CA ALA A 54 -10.01 -0.36 2.73
C ALA A 54 -10.87 -1.12 1.72
N ILE A 55 -12.15 -0.74 1.61
CA ILE A 55 -13.15 -1.53 0.86
C ILE A 55 -13.25 -1.18 -0.62
N ASN A 56 -12.67 -0.04 -1.01
CA ASN A 56 -12.77 0.50 -2.37
C ASN A 56 -11.42 0.44 -3.11
N ILE A 57 -10.48 -0.38 -2.65
CA ILE A 57 -9.23 -0.62 -3.37
C ILE A 57 -9.55 -1.24 -4.74
N PRO A 58 -8.98 -0.72 -5.84
CA PRO A 58 -9.21 -1.26 -7.18
C PRO A 58 -8.88 -2.74 -7.27
N THR A 59 -9.81 -3.48 -7.87
CA THR A 59 -9.67 -4.91 -8.19
C THR A 59 -9.64 -5.17 -9.69
N ASP A 60 -9.75 -4.10 -10.49
CA ASP A 60 -9.86 -4.07 -11.94
C ASP A 60 -8.55 -3.67 -12.64
N THR A 61 -7.45 -3.54 -11.90
CA THR A 61 -6.12 -3.08 -12.38
C THR A 61 -5.19 -4.24 -12.79
N GLY A 62 -5.73 -5.22 -13.51
CA GLY A 62 -5.01 -6.40 -13.97
C GLY A 62 -4.87 -7.51 -12.92
N THR A 63 -4.40 -8.69 -13.35
CA THR A 63 -4.15 -9.84 -12.47
C THR A 63 -3.00 -9.53 -11.51
N PRO A 64 -3.18 -9.71 -10.19
CA PRO A 64 -2.13 -9.39 -9.23
C PRO A 64 -0.93 -10.31 -9.38
N VAL A 65 0.27 -9.73 -9.23
CA VAL A 65 1.51 -10.47 -9.03
C VAL A 65 1.63 -10.75 -7.53
N GLU A 66 1.66 -12.03 -7.17
CA GLU A 66 1.72 -12.47 -5.78
C GLU A 66 3.09 -13.06 -5.45
N TYR A 67 3.70 -12.59 -4.38
CA TYR A 67 5.00 -13.11 -3.96
C TYR A 67 5.20 -13.01 -2.45
N VAL A 68 6.02 -13.91 -1.92
CA VAL A 68 6.45 -13.85 -0.53
C VAL A 68 7.58 -12.84 -0.43
N GLY A 69 7.47 -11.91 0.52
CA GLY A 69 8.48 -10.90 0.78
C GLY A 69 8.55 -10.52 2.24
N SER A 70 9.07 -9.33 2.49
CA SER A 70 9.13 -8.72 3.81
C SER A 70 8.55 -7.30 3.76
N THR A 71 8.41 -6.68 4.92
CA THR A 71 8.04 -5.27 5.01
C THR A 71 9.27 -4.39 4.80
N THR A 72 9.11 -3.26 4.12
CA THR A 72 10.13 -2.21 4.07
C THR A 72 9.98 -1.34 5.31
N GLY A 73 11.00 -1.27 6.16
CA GLY A 73 11.00 -0.36 7.30
C GLY A 73 10.91 1.11 6.87
N PRO A 74 10.67 2.04 7.81
CA PRO A 74 10.52 3.48 7.50
C PRO A 74 11.81 4.13 6.98
N SER A 75 12.96 3.48 7.14
CA SER A 75 14.25 3.95 6.67
C SER A 75 15.04 2.83 6.01
N TYR A 76 15.93 3.20 5.08
CA TYR A 76 16.87 2.26 4.48
C TYR A 76 17.94 1.85 5.49
N ASN A 77 18.12 0.54 5.66
CA ASN A 77 19.20 -0.09 6.42
C ASN A 77 19.41 -1.52 5.90
N GLU A 78 20.48 -2.18 6.35
CA GLU A 78 20.81 -3.56 5.94
C GLU A 78 20.18 -4.63 6.86
N GLN A 79 19.42 -4.22 7.87
CA GLN A 79 18.73 -5.14 8.75
C GLN A 79 17.46 -5.66 8.06
N GLY A 80 17.43 -6.98 7.85
CA GLY A 80 16.24 -7.63 7.29
C GLY A 80 15.02 -7.44 8.19
N SER A 81 13.87 -7.14 7.59
CA SER A 81 12.60 -7.09 8.32
C SER A 81 12.31 -8.44 8.99
N PRO A 82 11.88 -8.45 10.26
CA PRO A 82 11.49 -9.68 10.94
C PRO A 82 10.16 -10.26 10.43
N TYR A 83 9.39 -9.47 9.68
CA TYR A 83 8.09 -9.87 9.15
C TYR A 83 8.21 -10.52 7.77
N LYS A 84 7.58 -11.70 7.66
CA LYS A 84 7.29 -12.36 6.38
C LYS A 84 5.87 -12.02 5.97
N VAL A 85 5.71 -11.48 4.77
CA VAL A 85 4.41 -11.02 4.27
C VAL A 85 4.16 -11.57 2.87
N THR A 86 2.89 -11.70 2.51
CA THR A 86 2.49 -11.97 1.13
C THR A 86 2.10 -10.65 0.48
N TRP A 87 2.79 -10.29 -0.60
CA TRP A 87 2.44 -9.16 -1.43
C TRP A 87 1.48 -9.60 -2.54
N SER A 88 0.51 -8.75 -2.85
CA SER A 88 -0.39 -8.88 -3.99
C SER A 88 -0.40 -7.51 -4.69
N VAL A 89 0.37 -7.37 -5.77
CA VAL A 89 0.59 -6.09 -6.45
C VAL A 89 -0.10 -6.12 -7.81
N ARG A 90 -1.02 -5.18 -8.03
CA ARG A 90 -1.71 -5.07 -9.32
C ARG A 90 -0.92 -4.22 -10.32
N PRO A 91 -0.69 -4.72 -11.55
CA PRO A 91 0.27 -4.12 -12.47
C PRO A 91 -0.27 -2.92 -13.27
N GLU A 92 -1.59 -2.84 -13.47
CA GLU A 92 -2.17 -1.74 -14.25
C GLU A 92 -2.43 -0.52 -13.38
N MET A 93 -2.46 0.64 -14.03
CA MET A 93 -2.61 1.92 -13.32
C MET A 93 -4.07 2.31 -13.12
N LYS A 94 -4.35 2.96 -11.99
CA LYS A 94 -5.56 3.76 -11.78
C LYS A 94 -5.19 5.25 -11.77
N LYS A 95 -6.01 6.10 -12.40
CA LYS A 95 -5.86 7.56 -12.30
C LYS A 95 -6.56 8.07 -11.05
N VAL A 96 -5.85 8.83 -10.23
CA VAL A 96 -6.38 9.45 -9.00
C VAL A 96 -6.28 10.97 -9.10
N ASN A 97 -7.33 11.66 -8.65
CA ASN A 97 -7.36 13.12 -8.59
C ASN A 97 -6.35 13.61 -7.55
N ILE A 98 -5.34 14.36 -7.98
CA ILE A 98 -4.26 14.88 -7.13
C ILE A 98 -4.77 15.78 -5.99
N LYS A 99 -5.88 16.50 -6.17
CA LYS A 99 -6.47 17.34 -5.11
C LYS A 99 -7.02 16.47 -3.97
N SER A 100 -7.61 15.31 -4.28
CA SER A 100 -8.13 14.37 -3.27
C SER A 100 -7.02 13.67 -2.49
N LEU A 101 -5.93 13.32 -3.18
CA LEU A 101 -4.72 12.81 -2.54
C LEU A 101 -4.10 13.83 -1.60
N GLY A 102 -4.00 15.09 -2.02
CA GLY A 102 -3.49 16.18 -1.17
C GLY A 102 -4.29 16.34 0.13
N LYS A 103 -5.63 16.33 0.05
CA LYS A 103 -6.50 16.37 1.23
C LYS A 103 -6.30 15.16 2.15
N TRP A 104 -6.05 13.97 1.59
CA TRP A 104 -5.77 12.77 2.39
C TRP A 104 -4.46 12.89 3.17
N CYS A 105 -3.43 13.50 2.57
CA CYS A 105 -2.14 13.79 3.22
C CYS A 105 -2.24 14.85 4.33
N GLU A 106 -3.26 15.72 4.33
CA GLU A 106 -3.45 16.69 5.44
C GLU A 106 -3.84 15.99 6.74
N ARG A 107 -4.62 14.90 6.64
CA ARG A 107 -5.03 14.10 7.80
C ARG A 107 -5.60 12.74 7.39
N ASN A 108 -5.00 11.67 7.90
CA ASN A 108 -5.54 10.32 7.82
C ASN A 108 -5.22 9.54 9.10
N VAL A 109 -5.87 8.38 9.25
CA VAL A 109 -5.73 7.52 10.44
C VAL A 109 -4.35 6.83 10.53
N LEU A 110 -3.59 6.82 9.43
CA LEU A 110 -2.27 6.20 9.36
C LEU A 110 -1.14 7.18 9.72
N ASP A 111 -1.46 8.46 9.96
CA ASP A 111 -0.49 9.53 10.24
C ASP A 111 0.51 9.75 9.08
N GLU A 112 0.05 9.51 7.84
CA GLU A 112 0.85 9.62 6.62
C GLU A 112 0.70 11.00 5.98
N ASP A 113 1.78 11.76 5.83
CA ASP A 113 1.74 13.13 5.31
C ASP A 113 2.64 13.37 4.07
N HIS A 114 3.45 12.38 3.67
CA HIS A 114 4.36 12.49 2.53
C HIS A 114 4.63 11.14 1.83
N ALA A 115 5.30 11.20 0.67
CA ALA A 115 5.77 10.00 -0.02
C ALA A 115 7.11 9.52 0.58
N HIS A 116 7.14 8.28 1.09
CA HIS A 116 8.33 7.66 1.72
C HIS A 116 9.46 7.27 0.78
N GLY A 117 9.27 7.41 -0.54
CA GLY A 117 10.29 7.04 -1.51
C GLY A 117 10.08 7.70 -2.86
N VAL A 118 11.15 8.33 -3.35
CA VAL A 118 11.25 8.76 -4.75
C VAL A 118 12.26 7.84 -5.42
N ARG A 119 11.80 7.05 -6.40
CA ARG A 119 12.67 6.20 -7.22
C ARG A 119 12.37 6.42 -8.68
N ASN A 120 13.42 6.44 -9.49
CA ASN A 120 13.28 6.42 -10.93
C ASN A 120 12.72 5.06 -11.38
N LEU A 121 11.91 5.07 -12.43
CA LEU A 121 11.49 3.84 -13.09
C LEU A 121 12.73 3.08 -13.56
N ILE A 122 12.86 1.82 -13.15
CA ILE A 122 13.94 0.95 -13.62
C ILE A 122 13.61 0.56 -15.06
N THR A 123 14.37 1.10 -16.01
CA THR A 123 14.19 0.87 -17.45
C THR A 123 15.11 -0.22 -18.00
N ASN A 124 16.15 -0.61 -17.27
CA ASN A 124 17.05 -1.70 -17.66
C ASN A 124 16.46 -3.06 -17.24
N PRO A 125 16.02 -3.92 -18.18
CA PRO A 125 15.40 -5.19 -17.84
C PRO A 125 16.31 -6.14 -17.06
N ASN A 126 17.63 -6.02 -17.18
CA ASN A 126 18.60 -6.86 -16.45
C ASN A 126 18.62 -6.56 -14.94
N LEU A 127 18.07 -5.42 -14.52
CA LEU A 127 17.95 -5.05 -13.10
C LEU A 127 16.59 -5.47 -12.51
N LEU A 128 15.68 -6.01 -13.32
CA LEU A 128 14.37 -6.47 -12.88
C LEU A 128 14.41 -7.97 -12.59
N SER A 129 13.93 -8.36 -11.41
CA SER A 129 13.70 -9.77 -11.14
C SER A 129 12.55 -10.28 -12.04
N PRO A 130 12.64 -11.50 -12.59
CA PRO A 130 11.51 -12.12 -13.27
C PRO A 130 10.31 -12.18 -12.33
N ILE A 131 9.14 -11.81 -12.82
CA ILE A 131 7.89 -12.09 -12.14
C ILE A 131 7.68 -13.61 -12.22
N GLN A 132 7.61 -14.28 -11.06
CA GLN A 132 7.30 -15.71 -10.97
C GLN A 132 5.78 -15.92 -10.88
#